data_AF-A0A8B7SMM2-F1
#
_entry.id   AF-A0A8B7SMM2-F1
#
_cell.length_a   1.000
_cell.length_b   1.000
_cell.length_c   1.000
_cell.angle_alpha   90.00
_cell.angle_beta   90.00
_cell.angle_gamma   90.00
#
_symmetry.space_group_name_H-M   'P 1'
#
loop_
_entity.id
_entity.type
_entity.pdbx_description
1 polymer ?
#
loop_
_entity_poly.entity_id
_entity_poly.type
_entity_poly.pdbx_seq_one_letter_code
_entity_poly.pdbx_strand_id
1 'polypeptide(L)'
;MAERALALTPMGRGDRYYTYTELLAISRRFKQNPNELMITWILRVYDQGGSALALNSGELALLGDLTGDAIFNYHCKGLRGGCKTLLSWLLLAWRQRWESFVYFEATELPFRPWTNMEEGIRLVRELGMLEWIYREPASPPVPEQAPLPAPEDMPFTQGLQRRLLTAAPSELRLSLASLLVKGMTVLEAVLEIQTIADVGLFWRHSQPGRAKLMLGPNPTRKDLMGWLLSHGVPKERVDKQPTKVLLELYIREAKRSRSHPAYMLGEEQPPPPPYSDQACGEEPPMHHD
;
A
#
# COMPACT_ATOMS: atom_id res chain seq x y z
N MET A 1 2.14 -11.75 -48.29
CA MET A 1 1.35 -12.75 -47.53
C MET A 1 1.59 -12.46 -46.06
N ALA A 2 0.59 -11.87 -45.40
CA ALA A 2 0.71 -11.37 -44.03
C ALA A 2 0.30 -12.48 -43.05
N GLU A 3 1.23 -12.89 -42.18
CA GLU A 3 0.94 -13.66 -40.98
C GLU A 3 0.08 -12.81 -40.05
N ARG A 4 -1.18 -13.20 -39.88
CA ARG A 4 -2.06 -12.68 -38.85
C ARG A 4 -1.62 -13.29 -37.51
N ALA A 5 -0.99 -12.46 -36.68
CA ALA A 5 -0.82 -12.73 -35.27
C ALA A 5 -2.19 -13.03 -34.64
N LEU A 6 -2.33 -14.22 -34.06
CA LEU A 6 -3.49 -14.65 -33.30
C LEU A 6 -3.60 -13.75 -32.06
N ALA A 7 -4.59 -12.85 -32.08
CA ALA A 7 -5.02 -12.12 -30.90
C ALA A 7 -5.48 -13.15 -29.86
N LEU A 8 -4.87 -13.11 -28.68
CA LEU A 8 -5.35 -13.83 -27.50
C LEU A 8 -6.76 -13.35 -27.19
N THR A 9 -7.76 -14.16 -27.57
CA THR A 9 -9.15 -13.97 -27.17
C THR A 9 -9.26 -13.95 -25.65
N PRO A 10 -10.09 -13.08 -25.05
CA PRO A 10 -10.46 -13.22 -23.65
C PRO A 10 -11.09 -14.59 -23.49
N MET A 11 -10.58 -15.41 -22.56
CA MET A 11 -11.22 -16.68 -22.21
C MET A 11 -12.63 -16.38 -21.67
N GLY A 12 -13.60 -16.35 -22.58
CA GLY A 12 -15.01 -16.35 -22.25
C GLY A 12 -15.32 -17.67 -21.59
N ARG A 13 -15.67 -17.63 -20.31
CA ARG A 13 -16.24 -18.78 -19.59
C ARG A 13 -17.49 -19.21 -20.36
N GLY A 14 -17.40 -20.30 -21.11
CA GLY A 14 -18.55 -20.90 -21.76
C GLY A 14 -19.57 -21.31 -20.72
N ASP A 15 -20.77 -20.75 -20.81
CA ASP A 15 -22.12 -21.14 -20.34
C ASP A 15 -22.31 -21.98 -19.04
N ARG A 16 -21.28 -22.16 -18.23
CA ARG A 16 -21.31 -22.95 -17.01
C ARG A 16 -21.58 -22.02 -15.85
N TYR A 17 -22.74 -22.24 -15.22
CA TYR A 17 -23.06 -21.66 -13.92
C TYR A 17 -22.13 -22.18 -12.84
N TYR A 18 -21.79 -21.34 -11.86
CA TYR A 18 -21.08 -21.82 -10.67
C TYR A 18 -21.96 -22.74 -9.85
N THR A 19 -21.36 -23.78 -9.28
CA THR A 19 -22.04 -24.57 -8.26
C THR A 19 -22.16 -23.77 -6.96
N TYR A 20 -23.06 -24.18 -6.06
CA TYR A 20 -23.18 -23.57 -4.73
C TYR A 20 -21.86 -23.62 -3.94
N THR A 21 -21.11 -24.72 -4.04
CA THR A 21 -19.82 -24.87 -3.34
C THR A 21 -18.75 -23.94 -3.90
N GLU A 22 -18.72 -23.74 -5.22
CA GLU A 22 -17.86 -22.76 -5.87
C GLU A 22 -18.21 -21.32 -5.43
N LEU A 23 -19.50 -20.98 -5.39
CA LEU A 23 -19.98 -19.67 -4.92
C LEU A 23 -19.65 -19.43 -3.45
N LEU A 24 -19.76 -20.45 -2.60
CA LEU A 24 -19.37 -20.34 -1.19
C LEU A 24 -17.86 -20.09 -1.03
N ALA A 25 -17.04 -20.76 -1.84
CA ALA A 25 -15.59 -20.52 -1.85
C ALA A 25 -15.25 -19.11 -2.35
N ILE A 26 -15.93 -18.63 -3.39
CA ILE A 26 -15.82 -17.25 -3.88
C ILE A 26 -16.21 -16.26 -2.79
N SER A 27 -17.37 -16.44 -2.16
CA SER A 27 -17.87 -15.58 -1.08
C SER A 27 -16.84 -15.47 0.04
N ARG A 28 -16.32 -16.61 0.53
CA ARG A 28 -15.28 -16.63 1.58
C ARG A 28 -13.99 -15.90 1.18
N ARG A 29 -13.54 -16.07 -0.07
CA ARG A 29 -12.32 -15.43 -0.58
C ARG A 29 -12.46 -13.91 -0.63
N PHE A 30 -13.58 -13.43 -1.14
CA PHE A 30 -13.82 -12.00 -1.38
C PHE A 30 -14.56 -11.30 -0.24
N LYS A 31 -14.87 -11.98 0.86
CA LYS A 31 -15.49 -11.36 2.04
C LYS A 31 -14.55 -10.35 2.69
N GLN A 32 -15.10 -9.23 3.15
CA GLN A 32 -14.39 -8.21 3.92
C GLN A 32 -13.89 -8.80 5.24
N ASN A 33 -12.63 -8.50 5.56
CA ASN A 33 -12.04 -8.90 6.82
C ASN A 33 -12.55 -8.00 7.97
N PRO A 34 -12.59 -8.49 9.22
CA PRO A 34 -12.90 -7.65 10.36
C PRO A 34 -11.98 -6.42 10.42
N ASN A 35 -12.54 -5.24 10.66
CA ASN A 35 -11.84 -3.95 10.72
C ASN A 35 -11.16 -3.47 9.43
N GLU A 36 -11.36 -4.16 8.30
CA GLU A 36 -10.90 -3.72 7.00
C GLU A 36 -11.78 -2.56 6.50
N LEU A 37 -11.18 -1.46 6.05
CA LEU A 37 -11.95 -0.35 5.48
C LEU A 37 -12.57 -0.76 4.14
N MET A 38 -13.71 -0.16 3.78
CA MET A 38 -14.38 -0.47 2.51
C MET A 38 -13.48 -0.25 1.28
N ILE A 39 -12.65 0.80 1.29
CA ILE A 39 -11.70 1.07 0.18
C ILE A 39 -10.53 0.07 0.16
N THR A 40 -10.03 -0.33 1.32
CA THR A 40 -9.00 -1.39 1.41
C THR A 40 -9.54 -2.72 0.89
N TRP A 41 -10.79 -3.04 1.24
CA TRP A 41 -11.47 -4.23 0.77
C TRP A 41 -11.66 -4.24 -0.75
N ILE A 42 -12.15 -3.16 -1.35
CA ILE A 42 -12.35 -3.13 -2.82
C ILE A 42 -11.02 -3.19 -3.58
N LEU A 43 -9.96 -2.55 -3.06
CA LEU A 43 -8.60 -2.68 -3.61
C LEU A 43 -8.12 -4.13 -3.54
N ARG A 44 -8.36 -4.83 -2.42
CA ARG A 44 -8.04 -6.25 -2.29
C ARG A 44 -8.84 -7.13 -3.26
N VAL A 45 -10.12 -6.82 -3.49
CA VAL A 45 -10.92 -7.53 -4.50
C VAL A 45 -10.31 -7.35 -5.90
N TYR A 46 -9.86 -6.15 -6.24
CA TYR A 46 -9.14 -5.88 -7.49
C TYR A 46 -7.86 -6.72 -7.58
N ASP A 47 -6.98 -6.64 -6.58
CA ASP A 47 -5.70 -7.36 -6.51
C ASP A 47 -5.86 -8.88 -6.58
N GLN A 48 -6.94 -9.42 -6.00
CA GLN A 48 -7.25 -10.84 -6.01
C GLN A 48 -7.96 -11.31 -7.29
N GLY A 49 -8.04 -10.47 -8.33
CA GLY A 49 -8.58 -10.84 -9.63
C GLY A 49 -10.11 -10.79 -9.71
N GLY A 50 -10.76 -9.94 -8.90
CA GLY A 50 -12.21 -9.70 -9.00
C GLY A 50 -12.65 -9.24 -10.40
N SER A 51 -11.74 -8.61 -11.17
CA SER A 51 -11.94 -8.23 -12.57
C SER A 51 -11.97 -9.41 -13.55
N ALA A 52 -11.46 -10.59 -13.17
CA ALA A 52 -11.49 -11.79 -14.02
C ALA A 52 -12.68 -12.70 -13.70
N LEU A 53 -13.35 -12.49 -12.56
CA LEU A 53 -14.41 -13.36 -12.08
C LEU A 53 -15.78 -12.92 -12.60
N ALA A 54 -16.22 -13.46 -13.74
CA ALA A 54 -17.55 -13.19 -14.29
C ALA A 54 -18.65 -13.89 -13.48
N LEU A 55 -19.72 -13.17 -13.13
CA LEU A 55 -20.92 -13.64 -12.43
C LEU A 55 -22.17 -13.04 -13.08
N ASN A 56 -23.26 -13.80 -13.15
CA ASN A 56 -24.59 -13.24 -13.42
C ASN A 56 -25.23 -12.67 -12.14
N SER A 57 -26.36 -11.97 -12.26
CA SER A 57 -27.02 -11.33 -11.10
C SER A 57 -27.52 -12.33 -10.06
N GLY A 58 -27.91 -13.55 -10.46
CA GLY A 58 -28.33 -14.60 -9.54
C GLY A 58 -27.16 -15.17 -8.74
N GLU A 59 -26.03 -15.43 -9.41
CA GLU A 59 -24.79 -15.86 -8.76
C GLU A 59 -24.27 -14.82 -7.78
N LEU A 60 -24.32 -13.52 -8.13
CA LEU A 60 -23.99 -12.42 -7.22
C LEU A 60 -24.86 -12.45 -5.96
N ALA A 61 -26.18 -12.61 -6.11
CA ALA A 61 -27.09 -12.67 -4.97
C ALA A 61 -26.80 -13.87 -4.06
N LEU A 62 -26.39 -15.00 -4.63
CA LEU A 62 -26.03 -16.21 -3.90
C LEU A 62 -24.69 -16.12 -3.14
N LEU A 63 -23.85 -15.12 -3.41
CA LEU A 63 -22.64 -14.87 -2.59
C LEU A 63 -22.99 -14.41 -1.17
N GLY A 64 -24.20 -13.91 -0.94
CA GLY A 64 -24.64 -13.38 0.34
C GLY A 64 -23.98 -12.04 0.68
N ASP A 65 -23.90 -11.73 1.97
CA ASP A 65 -23.27 -10.50 2.44
C ASP A 65 -21.74 -10.62 2.43
N LEU A 66 -21.12 -9.75 1.62
CA LEU A 66 -19.67 -9.72 1.45
C LEU A 66 -19.01 -8.73 2.41
N THR A 67 -19.75 -7.76 2.94
CA THR A 67 -19.23 -6.69 3.80
C THR A 67 -20.04 -6.56 5.09
N GLY A 68 -19.53 -5.77 6.04
CA GLY A 68 -20.29 -5.36 7.22
C GLY A 68 -21.31 -4.23 6.96
N ASP A 69 -21.22 -3.53 5.83
CA ASP A 69 -22.13 -2.43 5.49
C ASP A 69 -23.44 -2.98 4.90
N ALA A 70 -24.51 -2.93 5.69
CA ALA A 70 -25.83 -3.43 5.31
C ALA A 70 -26.44 -2.70 4.09
N ILE A 71 -26.19 -1.40 3.94
CA ILE A 71 -26.72 -0.58 2.84
C ILE A 71 -26.01 -0.97 1.54
N PHE A 72 -24.67 -1.11 1.59
CA PHE A 72 -23.88 -1.59 0.45
C PHE A 72 -24.32 -2.99 0.01
N ASN A 73 -24.49 -3.93 0.95
CA ASN A 73 -24.96 -5.28 0.65
C ASN A 73 -26.38 -5.28 0.07
N TYR A 74 -27.27 -4.41 0.56
CA TYR A 74 -28.60 -4.23 0.00
C TYR A 74 -28.54 -3.80 -1.47
N HIS A 75 -27.71 -2.80 -1.81
CA HIS A 75 -27.49 -2.39 -3.19
C HIS A 75 -26.94 -3.54 -4.04
N CYS A 76 -25.94 -4.30 -3.54
CA CYS A 76 -25.40 -5.46 -4.25
C CYS A 76 -26.48 -6.49 -4.62
N LYS A 77 -27.34 -6.86 -3.66
CA LYS A 77 -28.44 -7.82 -3.88
C LYS A 77 -29.54 -7.27 -4.81
N GLY A 78 -29.69 -5.95 -4.88
CA GLY A 78 -30.66 -5.27 -5.73
C GLY A 78 -30.25 -5.21 -7.21
N LEU A 79 -28.98 -5.41 -7.54
CA LEU A 79 -28.48 -5.31 -8.91
C LEU A 79 -29.08 -6.39 -9.82
N ARG A 80 -29.37 -6.01 -11.06
CA ARG A 80 -29.92 -6.88 -12.11
C ARG A 80 -29.17 -6.63 -13.42
N GLY A 81 -29.10 -7.64 -14.28
CA GLY A 81 -28.48 -7.55 -15.61
C GLY A 81 -27.76 -8.83 -16.02
N GLY A 82 -27.14 -8.80 -17.22
CA GLY A 82 -26.32 -9.91 -17.72
C GLY A 82 -25.01 -10.09 -16.98
N CYS A 83 -24.16 -11.02 -17.44
CA CYS A 83 -22.88 -11.32 -16.81
C CYS A 83 -21.95 -10.10 -16.73
N LYS A 84 -21.36 -9.88 -15.56
CA LYS A 84 -20.32 -8.87 -15.31
C LYS A 84 -19.27 -9.44 -14.37
N THR A 85 -18.10 -8.82 -14.34
CA THR A 85 -17.07 -9.20 -13.37
C THR A 85 -17.53 -8.88 -11.95
N LEU A 86 -17.05 -9.62 -10.95
CA LEU A 86 -17.35 -9.35 -9.54
C LEU A 86 -17.01 -7.91 -9.19
N LEU A 87 -15.82 -7.44 -9.60
CA LEU A 87 -15.43 -6.06 -9.35
C LEU A 87 -16.44 -5.09 -9.99
N SER A 88 -16.81 -5.29 -11.25
CA SER A 88 -17.81 -4.43 -11.92
C SER A 88 -19.14 -4.37 -11.18
N TRP A 89 -19.63 -5.51 -10.65
CA TRP A 89 -20.83 -5.53 -9.83
C TRP A 89 -20.69 -4.71 -8.55
N LEU A 90 -19.59 -4.91 -7.82
CA LEU A 90 -19.33 -4.22 -6.56
C LEU A 90 -19.18 -2.71 -6.76
N LEU A 91 -18.59 -2.26 -7.88
CA LEU A 91 -18.49 -0.84 -8.21
C LEU A 91 -19.84 -0.19 -8.53
N LEU A 92 -20.77 -0.95 -9.13
CA LEU A 92 -22.14 -0.46 -9.34
C LEU A 92 -22.85 -0.24 -8.00
N ALA A 93 -22.72 -1.18 -7.07
CA ALA A 93 -23.26 -1.01 -5.71
C ALA A 93 -22.55 0.11 -4.95
N TRP A 94 -21.23 0.24 -5.12
CA TRP A 94 -20.43 1.30 -4.52
C TRP A 94 -20.95 2.68 -4.90
N ARG A 95 -21.19 2.93 -6.19
CA ARG A 95 -21.69 4.22 -6.67
C ARG A 95 -23.12 4.52 -6.24
N GLN A 96 -23.93 3.51 -5.93
CA GLN A 96 -25.25 3.72 -5.31
C GLN A 96 -25.13 4.04 -3.82
N ARG A 97 -24.20 3.40 -3.10
CA ARG A 97 -23.97 3.63 -1.68
C ARG A 97 -23.25 4.95 -1.39
N TRP A 98 -22.34 5.36 -2.28
CA TRP A 98 -21.58 6.60 -2.19
C TRP A 98 -21.51 7.31 -3.54
N GLU A 99 -22.33 8.36 -3.68
CA GLU A 99 -22.53 9.08 -4.94
C GLU A 99 -21.29 9.83 -5.44
N SER A 100 -20.38 10.22 -4.54
CA SER A 100 -19.17 10.95 -4.90
C SER A 100 -17.99 10.59 -4.00
N PHE A 101 -16.77 10.86 -4.47
CA PHE A 101 -15.54 10.76 -3.67
C PHE A 101 -15.71 11.48 -2.33
N VAL A 102 -16.17 12.74 -2.35
CA VAL A 102 -16.28 13.56 -1.15
C VAL A 102 -17.27 12.96 -0.14
N TYR A 103 -18.38 12.40 -0.63
CA TYR A 103 -19.36 11.74 0.23
C TYR A 103 -18.79 10.46 0.87
N PHE A 104 -18.01 9.67 0.12
CA PHE A 104 -17.26 8.53 0.68
C PHE A 104 -16.25 8.99 1.75
N GLU A 105 -15.43 9.99 1.43
CA GLU A 105 -14.42 10.55 2.33
C GLU A 105 -15.02 11.02 3.67
N ALA A 106 -16.19 11.66 3.62
CA ALA A 106 -16.90 12.16 4.80
C ALA A 106 -17.51 11.04 5.67
N THR A 107 -17.89 9.90 5.08
CA THR A 107 -18.61 8.83 5.79
C THR A 107 -17.70 7.72 6.30
N GLU A 108 -16.66 7.35 5.54
CA GLU A 108 -15.79 6.21 5.86
C GLU A 108 -14.45 6.62 6.51
N LEU A 109 -14.12 7.92 6.52
CA LEU A 109 -12.87 8.47 7.04
C LEU A 109 -11.63 7.63 6.64
N PRO A 110 -11.42 7.40 5.33
CA PRO A 110 -10.42 6.44 4.85
C PRO A 110 -8.97 6.89 5.10
N PHE A 111 -8.74 8.19 5.32
CA PHE A 111 -7.41 8.80 5.34
C PHE A 111 -6.83 8.89 6.75
N ARG A 112 -6.65 7.72 7.36
CA ARG A 112 -5.97 7.61 8.65
C ARG A 112 -4.50 7.98 8.49
N PRO A 113 -3.88 8.64 9.50
CA PRO A 113 -2.43 8.83 9.51
C PRO A 113 -1.73 7.48 9.35
N TRP A 114 -0.82 7.41 8.39
CA TRP A 114 -0.04 6.20 8.15
C TRP A 114 1.32 6.31 8.86
N THR A 115 1.83 5.17 9.33
CA THR A 115 2.99 5.11 10.23
C THR A 115 4.17 4.34 9.63
N ASN A 116 3.94 3.61 8.54
CA ASN A 116 4.95 2.87 7.81
C ASN A 116 4.75 3.03 6.29
N MET A 117 5.76 2.64 5.52
CA MET A 117 5.78 2.85 4.07
C MET A 117 4.75 1.97 3.36
N GLU A 118 4.48 0.78 3.89
CA GLU A 118 3.48 -0.14 3.36
C GLU A 118 2.07 0.46 3.47
N GLU A 119 1.75 1.13 4.58
CA GLU A 119 0.52 1.90 4.75
C GLU A 119 0.48 3.11 3.81
N GLY A 120 1.58 3.85 3.66
CA GLY A 120 1.67 4.97 2.72
C GLY A 120 1.46 4.54 1.26
N ILE A 121 2.11 3.45 0.83
CA ILE A 121 1.94 2.84 -0.49
C ILE A 121 0.50 2.37 -0.68
N ARG A 122 -0.06 1.68 0.31
CA ARG A 122 -1.46 1.24 0.27
C ARG A 122 -2.40 2.43 0.10
N LEU A 123 -2.19 3.50 0.86
CA LEU A 123 -2.99 4.71 0.76
C LEU A 123 -2.92 5.34 -0.64
N VAL A 124 -1.74 5.38 -1.28
CA VAL A 124 -1.62 5.85 -2.68
C VAL A 124 -2.48 5.00 -3.62
N ARG A 125 -2.45 3.68 -3.47
CA ARG A 125 -3.26 2.76 -4.29
C ARG A 125 -4.77 2.92 -4.03
N GLU A 126 -5.16 3.09 -2.77
CA GLU A 126 -6.55 3.35 -2.37
C GLU A 126 -7.06 4.68 -2.94
N LEU A 127 -6.25 5.74 -2.90
CA LEU A 127 -6.55 7.02 -3.53
C LEU A 127 -6.70 6.89 -5.05
N GLY A 128 -5.80 6.15 -5.70
CA GLY A 128 -5.89 5.84 -7.13
C GLY A 128 -7.16 5.07 -7.50
N MET A 129 -7.53 4.09 -6.67
CA MET A 129 -8.78 3.34 -6.81
C MET A 129 -10.00 4.26 -6.67
N LEU A 130 -10.03 5.20 -5.73
CA LEU A 130 -11.13 6.17 -5.60
C LEU A 130 -11.24 7.09 -6.82
N GLU A 131 -10.13 7.64 -7.32
CA GLU A 131 -10.14 8.42 -8.56
C GLU A 131 -10.66 7.59 -9.73
N TRP A 132 -10.28 6.32 -9.81
CA TRP A 132 -10.75 5.41 -10.86
C TRP A 132 -12.26 5.13 -10.75
N ILE A 133 -12.77 4.88 -9.54
CA ILE A 133 -14.20 4.62 -9.28
C ILE A 133 -15.06 5.82 -9.65
N TYR A 134 -14.62 7.05 -9.34
CA TYR A 134 -15.39 8.26 -9.58
C TYR A 134 -15.08 8.95 -10.90
N ARG A 135 -14.18 8.38 -11.71
CA ARG A 135 -13.91 8.90 -13.04
C ARG A 135 -15.17 8.84 -13.89
N GLU A 136 -15.58 10.01 -14.39
CA GLU A 136 -16.62 10.06 -15.41
C GLU A 136 -16.12 9.36 -16.69
N PRO A 137 -16.90 8.45 -17.28
CA PRO A 137 -16.58 7.95 -18.60
C PRO A 137 -16.57 9.17 -19.55
N ALA A 138 -15.51 9.30 -20.35
CA ALA A 138 -15.48 10.34 -21.38
C ALA A 138 -16.75 10.24 -22.24
N SER A 139 -17.38 11.40 -22.50
CA SER A 139 -18.59 11.56 -23.31
C SER A 139 -18.55 10.74 -24.62
N PRO A 140 -19.72 10.45 -25.22
CA PRO A 140 -20.14 9.11 -25.61
C PRO A 140 -19.12 8.33 -26.44
N PRO A 141 -19.15 6.98 -26.34
CA PRO A 141 -18.11 6.12 -26.89
C PRO A 141 -18.06 6.25 -28.41
N VAL A 142 -17.03 6.95 -28.89
CA VAL A 142 -16.53 6.73 -30.25
C VAL A 142 -16.02 5.28 -30.27
N PRO A 143 -16.34 4.46 -31.28
CA PRO A 143 -16.09 3.01 -31.30
C PRO A 143 -14.61 2.58 -31.18
N GLU A 144 -13.68 3.52 -31.06
CA GLU A 144 -12.23 3.29 -30.93
C GLU A 144 -11.64 3.73 -29.58
N GLN A 145 -12.46 4.10 -28.58
CA GLN A 145 -11.94 4.52 -27.28
C GLN A 145 -11.17 3.38 -26.59
N ALA A 146 -9.91 3.66 -26.24
CA ALA A 146 -9.05 2.78 -25.48
C ALA A 146 -9.74 2.31 -24.17
N PRO A 147 -9.46 1.09 -23.69
CA PRO A 147 -9.97 0.62 -22.41
C PRO A 147 -9.74 1.65 -21.30
N LEU A 148 -10.68 1.74 -20.36
CA LEU A 148 -10.51 2.57 -19.16
C LEU A 148 -9.16 2.23 -18.53
N PRO A 149 -8.29 3.21 -18.23
CA PRO A 149 -6.99 2.95 -17.65
C PRO A 149 -7.14 2.16 -16.36
N ALA A 150 -6.17 1.30 -16.05
CA ALA A 150 -6.17 0.60 -14.79
C ALA A 150 -6.01 1.60 -13.62
N PRO A 151 -6.45 1.27 -12.39
CA PRO A 151 -6.27 2.12 -11.22
C PRO A 151 -4.81 2.60 -11.03
N GLU A 152 -3.83 1.76 -11.36
CA GLU A 152 -2.40 2.08 -11.30
C GLU A 152 -1.94 3.11 -12.36
N ASP A 153 -2.62 3.18 -13.50
CA ASP A 153 -2.32 4.11 -14.60
C ASP A 153 -3.05 5.45 -14.44
N MET A 154 -3.87 5.59 -13.39
CA MET A 154 -4.57 6.84 -13.12
C MET A 154 -3.58 7.97 -12.83
N PRO A 155 -3.87 9.21 -13.27
CA PRO A 155 -3.03 10.35 -12.93
C PRO A 155 -3.04 10.56 -11.41
N PHE A 156 -1.86 10.67 -10.81
CA PHE A 156 -1.69 11.06 -9.42
C PHE A 156 -1.93 12.57 -9.29
N THR A 157 -3.20 12.95 -9.13
CA THR A 157 -3.62 14.35 -9.13
C THR A 157 -3.08 15.11 -7.91
N GLN A 158 -3.07 16.44 -7.99
CA GLN A 158 -2.74 17.29 -6.84
C GLN A 158 -3.70 17.06 -5.66
N GLY A 159 -4.96 16.69 -5.94
CA GLY A 159 -5.94 16.32 -4.91
C GLY A 159 -5.51 15.06 -4.15
N LEU A 160 -5.05 14.03 -4.86
CA LEU A 160 -4.51 12.82 -4.23
C LEU A 160 -3.24 13.12 -3.43
N GLN A 161 -2.31 13.88 -4.02
CA GLN A 161 -1.08 14.28 -3.34
C GLN A 161 -1.37 14.99 -2.03
N ARG A 162 -2.30 15.94 -2.00
CA ARG A 162 -2.69 16.65 -0.77
C ARG A 162 -3.22 15.69 0.28
N ARG A 163 -4.11 14.76 -0.09
CA ARG A 163 -4.64 13.76 0.86
C ARG A 163 -3.55 12.86 1.44
N LEU A 164 -2.65 12.37 0.59
CA LEU A 164 -1.50 11.58 1.03
C LEU A 164 -0.63 12.37 2.02
N LEU A 165 -0.29 13.63 1.70
CA LEU A 165 0.55 14.49 2.54
C LEU A 165 -0.13 14.88 3.86
N THR A 166 -1.46 15.05 3.86
CA THR A 166 -2.24 15.31 5.09
C THR A 166 -2.16 14.12 6.05
N ALA A 167 -2.24 12.90 5.52
CA ALA A 167 -2.09 11.67 6.32
C ALA A 167 -0.63 11.31 6.63
N ALA A 168 0.34 11.98 6.01
CA ALA A 168 1.75 11.64 6.14
C ALA A 168 2.36 12.06 7.49
N PRO A 169 3.29 11.27 8.04
CA PRO A 169 4.19 11.67 9.12
C PRO A 169 4.89 12.99 8.78
N SER A 170 5.02 13.88 9.77
CA SER A 170 5.53 15.24 9.56
C SER A 170 6.94 15.25 8.98
N GLU A 171 7.75 14.25 9.32
CA GLU A 171 9.13 14.05 8.90
C GLU A 171 9.25 13.73 7.41
N LEU A 172 8.21 13.13 6.82
CA LEU A 172 8.18 12.68 5.43
C LEU A 172 7.52 13.68 4.49
N ARG A 173 6.71 14.61 5.01
CA ARG A 173 5.90 15.53 4.18
C ARG A 173 6.73 16.31 3.17
N LEU A 174 7.89 16.85 3.56
CA LEU A 174 8.74 17.64 2.66
C LEU A 174 9.39 16.78 1.57
N SER A 175 9.87 15.59 1.94
CA SER A 175 10.49 14.65 1.01
C SER A 175 9.47 14.09 0.01
N LEU A 176 8.27 13.75 0.47
CA LEU A 176 7.18 13.31 -0.40
C LEU A 176 6.69 14.44 -1.31
N ALA A 177 6.61 15.68 -0.80
CA ALA A 177 6.22 16.82 -1.61
C ALA A 177 7.22 17.12 -2.74
N SER A 178 8.51 16.86 -2.54
CA SER A 178 9.54 17.07 -3.57
C SER A 178 9.62 15.93 -4.58
N LEU A 179 9.36 14.69 -4.16
CA LEU A 179 9.41 13.51 -5.01
C LEU A 179 8.15 13.32 -5.85
N LEU A 180 6.97 13.57 -5.28
CA LEU A 180 5.70 13.40 -5.96
C LEU A 180 5.42 14.61 -6.86
N VAL A 181 6.00 14.58 -8.06
CA VAL A 181 5.86 15.68 -9.03
C VAL A 181 4.57 15.57 -9.85
N LYS A 182 4.19 16.69 -10.47
CA LYS A 182 3.00 16.76 -11.33
C LYS A 182 3.19 15.86 -12.56
N GLY A 183 2.12 15.13 -12.92
CA GLY A 183 2.09 14.31 -14.13
C GLY A 183 2.47 12.85 -13.90
N MET A 184 2.77 12.45 -12.66
CA MET A 184 2.93 11.04 -12.30
C MET A 184 1.62 10.27 -12.38
N THR A 185 1.72 8.98 -12.64
CA THR A 185 0.68 7.97 -12.40
C THR A 185 0.68 7.51 -10.95
N VAL A 186 -0.38 6.82 -10.53
CA VAL A 186 -0.46 6.17 -9.21
C VAL A 186 0.68 5.15 -9.05
N LEU A 187 1.01 4.39 -10.10
CA LEU A 187 2.12 3.44 -10.08
C LEU A 187 3.47 4.12 -9.85
N GLU A 188 3.76 5.20 -10.58
CA GLU A 188 5.01 5.95 -10.41
C GLU A 188 5.13 6.52 -8.99
N ALA A 189 4.04 7.06 -8.45
CA ALA A 189 4.01 7.52 -7.06
C ALA A 189 4.29 6.39 -6.06
N VAL A 190 3.76 5.18 -6.29
CA VAL A 190 4.08 4.00 -5.47
C VAL A 190 5.57 3.65 -5.56
N LEU A 191 6.14 3.65 -6.77
CA LEU A 191 7.55 3.33 -6.98
C LEU A 191 8.48 4.33 -6.31
N GLU A 192 8.13 5.62 -6.31
CA GLU A 192 8.89 6.65 -5.59
C GLU A 192 8.87 6.43 -4.07
N ILE A 193 7.69 6.14 -3.50
CA ILE A 193 7.59 5.84 -2.05
C ILE A 193 8.35 4.55 -1.70
N GLN A 194 8.27 3.52 -2.54
CA GLN A 194 9.04 2.28 -2.36
C GLN A 194 10.55 2.55 -2.42
N THR A 195 11.00 3.43 -3.31
CA THR A 195 12.41 3.84 -3.39
C THR A 195 12.86 4.49 -2.07
N ILE A 196 12.04 5.35 -1.45
CA ILE A 196 12.36 5.92 -0.12
C ILE A 196 12.49 4.81 0.93
N ALA A 197 11.60 3.82 0.89
CA ALA A 197 11.59 2.68 1.82
C ALA A 197 12.85 1.82 1.68
N ASP A 198 13.19 1.42 0.44
CA ASP A 198 14.32 0.52 0.13
C ASP A 198 15.68 1.15 0.43
N VAL A 199 15.76 2.46 0.27
CA VAL A 199 16.99 3.21 0.56
C VAL A 199 17.14 3.43 2.08
N GLY A 200 16.08 3.21 2.86
CA GLY A 200 16.08 3.41 4.30
C GLY A 200 16.31 4.87 4.68
N LEU A 201 16.07 5.80 3.76
CA LEU A 201 16.48 7.19 3.93
C LEU A 201 15.74 7.90 5.05
N PHE A 202 14.60 7.39 5.53
CA PHE A 202 13.82 8.15 6.50
C PHE A 202 13.26 7.39 7.70
N TRP A 203 13.29 6.06 7.78
CA TRP A 203 12.66 5.36 8.91
C TRP A 203 13.57 4.34 9.60
N ARG A 204 14.34 4.84 10.59
CA ARG A 204 15.10 4.07 11.59
C ARG A 204 14.91 4.65 13.00
N HIS A 205 13.69 5.04 13.34
CA HIS A 205 13.33 5.42 14.71
C HIS A 205 11.95 4.86 15.05
N SER A 206 11.86 3.54 15.33
CA SER A 206 10.81 2.92 16.17
C SER A 206 10.98 1.40 16.37
N GLN A 207 12.19 0.84 16.32
CA GLN A 207 12.42 -0.56 16.71
C GLN A 207 13.54 -0.62 17.76
N PRO A 208 13.25 -1.05 19.00
CA PRO A 208 14.31 -1.29 19.98
C PRO A 208 15.16 -2.47 19.49
N GLY A 209 16.45 -2.24 19.27
CA GLY A 209 17.43 -3.32 19.06
C GLY A 209 17.98 -3.55 17.64
N ARG A 210 17.70 -2.71 16.63
CA ARG A 210 18.39 -2.80 15.32
C ARG A 210 19.05 -1.49 14.87
N ALA A 211 20.34 -1.61 14.55
CA ALA A 211 21.36 -0.56 14.35
C ALA A 211 20.91 0.75 13.68
N LYS A 212 21.24 1.89 14.29
CA LYS A 212 21.07 3.27 13.79
C LYS A 212 21.68 3.48 12.39
N LEU A 213 20.99 4.19 11.48
CA LEU A 213 21.69 4.81 10.33
C LEU A 213 22.44 6.04 10.86
N MET A 214 23.69 6.23 10.42
CA MET A 214 24.60 7.23 11.01
C MET A 214 24.21 8.68 10.67
N LEU A 215 23.52 8.91 9.55
CA LEU A 215 22.93 10.20 9.21
C LEU A 215 21.41 10.13 9.38
N GLY A 216 20.83 11.18 9.97
CA GLY A 216 19.40 11.29 10.25
C GLY A 216 18.52 11.33 8.99
N PRO A 217 17.18 11.38 9.15
CA PRO A 217 16.23 11.22 8.05
C PRO A 217 16.45 12.20 6.89
N ASN A 218 16.84 13.44 7.17
CA ASN A 218 17.03 14.46 6.14
C ASN A 218 18.49 14.94 6.11
N PRO A 219 19.44 14.15 5.57
CA PRO A 219 20.84 14.52 5.60
C PRO A 219 21.05 15.73 4.68
N THR A 220 21.59 16.81 5.25
CA THR A 220 21.95 17.97 4.46
C THR A 220 23.09 17.61 3.52
N ARG A 221 23.31 18.43 2.49
CA ARG A 221 24.49 18.28 1.61
C ARG A 221 25.79 18.18 2.41
N LYS A 222 25.92 18.96 3.49
CA LYS A 222 27.08 18.95 4.37
C LYS A 222 27.24 17.60 5.08
N ASP A 223 26.13 17.01 5.53
CA ASP A 223 26.13 15.71 6.19
C ASP A 223 26.55 14.59 5.23
N LEU A 224 25.99 14.57 4.02
CA LEU A 224 26.34 13.61 2.97
C LEU A 224 27.83 13.71 2.60
N MET A 225 28.34 14.92 2.37
CA MET A 225 29.76 15.12 2.03
C MET A 225 30.67 14.72 3.20
N GLY A 226 30.32 15.10 4.43
CA GLY A 226 31.10 14.75 5.62
C GLY A 226 31.19 13.24 5.85
N TRP A 227 30.10 12.52 5.61
CA TRP A 227 30.08 11.05 5.73
C TRP A 227 30.85 10.35 4.61
N LEU A 228 30.67 10.78 3.35
CA LEU A 228 31.38 10.18 2.22
C LEU A 228 32.89 10.33 2.34
N LEU A 229 33.36 11.51 2.74
CA LEU A 229 34.79 11.76 2.98
C LEU A 229 35.35 10.94 4.14
N SER A 230 34.59 10.79 5.23
CA SER A 230 35.03 9.98 6.39
C SER A 230 35.05 8.47 6.11
N HIS A 231 34.34 8.02 5.06
CA HIS A 231 34.31 6.63 4.60
C HIS A 231 35.20 6.39 3.37
N GLY A 232 36.16 7.28 3.12
CA GLY A 232 37.21 7.07 2.12
C GLY A 232 36.81 7.34 0.68
N VAL A 233 35.66 7.99 0.44
CA VAL A 233 35.29 8.43 -0.92
C VAL A 233 36.15 9.65 -1.28
N PRO A 234 36.90 9.61 -2.40
CA PRO A 234 37.77 10.72 -2.80
C PRO A 234 37.02 12.03 -2.98
N LYS A 235 37.62 13.13 -2.54
CA LYS A 235 37.01 14.46 -2.56
C LYS A 235 36.59 14.87 -3.97
N GLU A 236 37.31 14.45 -5.01
CA GLU A 236 37.04 14.76 -6.41
C GLU A 236 35.73 14.13 -6.91
N ARG A 237 35.29 13.03 -6.28
CA ARG A 237 34.02 12.35 -6.61
C ARG A 237 32.82 12.94 -5.87
N VAL A 238 33.07 13.75 -4.85
CA VAL A 238 32.05 14.31 -3.96
C VAL A 238 31.89 15.81 -4.21
N ASP A 239 33.00 16.50 -4.46
CA ASP A 239 33.02 17.95 -4.64
C ASP A 239 32.32 18.35 -5.94
N LYS A 240 31.58 19.47 -5.90
CA LYS A 240 30.75 19.99 -7.00
C LYS A 240 29.63 19.07 -7.52
N GLN A 241 29.38 17.91 -6.91
CA GLN A 241 28.26 17.04 -7.31
C GLN A 241 26.90 17.55 -6.81
N PRO A 242 25.81 17.35 -7.58
CA PRO A 242 24.43 17.60 -7.12
C PRO A 242 24.04 16.73 -5.92
N THR A 243 23.15 17.23 -5.05
CA THR A 243 22.68 16.50 -3.86
C THR A 243 22.12 15.11 -4.17
N LYS A 244 21.42 14.96 -5.30
CA LYS A 244 20.90 13.66 -5.77
C LYS A 244 22.04 12.65 -6.02
N VAL A 245 23.13 13.09 -6.66
CA VAL A 245 24.30 12.24 -6.93
C VAL A 245 25.03 11.88 -5.64
N LEU A 246 25.14 12.82 -4.70
CA LEU A 246 25.71 12.56 -3.37
C LEU A 246 24.88 11.54 -2.58
N LEU A 247 23.56 11.63 -2.70
CA LEU A 247 22.64 10.66 -2.10
C LEU A 247 22.85 9.28 -2.71
N GLU A 248 22.88 9.15 -4.03
CA GLU A 248 23.16 7.88 -4.73
C GLU A 248 24.52 7.25 -4.35
N LEU A 249 25.56 8.08 -4.21
CA LEU A 249 26.89 7.63 -3.74
C LEU A 249 26.86 7.15 -2.30
N TYR A 250 26.19 7.89 -1.41
CA TYR A 250 25.98 7.48 -0.01
C TYR A 250 25.28 6.13 0.06
N ILE A 251 24.22 5.93 -0.73
CA ILE A 251 23.46 4.68 -0.81
C ILE A 251 24.37 3.51 -1.24
N ARG A 252 25.18 3.72 -2.26
CA ARG A 252 26.08 2.71 -2.79
C ARG A 252 27.15 2.31 -1.77
N GLU A 253 27.78 3.28 -1.12
CA GLU A 253 28.87 3.03 -0.18
C GLU A 253 28.35 2.45 1.15
N ALA A 254 27.22 2.95 1.67
CA ALA A 254 26.59 2.40 2.87
C ALA A 254 26.14 0.93 2.69
N LYS A 255 25.75 0.54 1.47
CA LYS A 255 25.46 -0.87 1.13
C LYS A 255 26.73 -1.73 1.11
N ARG A 256 27.84 -1.20 0.58
CA ARG A 256 29.14 -1.89 0.53
C ARG A 256 29.75 -2.12 1.92
N SER A 257 29.62 -1.16 2.82
CA SER A 257 30.12 -1.28 4.21
C SER A 257 29.36 -2.34 5.03
N ARG A 258 28.13 -2.71 4.63
CA ARG A 258 27.38 -3.81 5.25
C ARG A 258 27.81 -5.20 4.78
N SER A 259 28.57 -5.31 3.69
CA SER A 259 28.99 -6.59 3.11
C SER A 259 30.28 -7.15 3.70
N HIS A 260 30.95 -6.44 4.61
CA HIS A 260 32.07 -6.98 5.38
C HIS A 260 31.54 -7.59 6.68
N PRO A 261 31.49 -8.93 6.83
CA PRO A 261 31.20 -9.51 8.12
C PRO A 261 32.37 -9.19 9.06
N ALA A 262 32.07 -8.53 10.17
CA ALA A 262 32.98 -8.31 11.28
C ALA A 262 33.30 -9.66 11.94
N TYR A 263 34.20 -10.42 11.34
CA TYR A 263 35.05 -11.32 12.10
C TYR A 263 36.29 -10.53 12.50
N MET A 264 36.67 -10.65 13.77
CA MET A 264 37.81 -10.02 14.46
C MET A 264 37.54 -8.67 15.13
N LEU A 265 36.88 -8.69 16.30
CA LEU A 265 37.49 -8.21 17.54
C LEU A 265 36.68 -8.76 18.73
N GLY A 266 37.23 -9.76 19.42
CA GLY A 266 36.64 -10.31 20.63
C GLY A 266 37.04 -9.49 21.85
N GLU A 267 36.10 -9.35 22.77
CA GLU A 267 36.37 -9.45 24.21
C GLU A 267 35.24 -10.31 24.82
N GLU A 268 35.62 -11.44 25.40
CA GLU A 268 34.76 -12.34 26.17
C GLU A 268 34.17 -11.60 27.37
N GLN A 269 32.85 -11.64 27.51
CA GLN A 269 32.17 -11.27 28.75
C GLN A 269 31.81 -12.57 29.51
N PRO A 270 32.25 -12.76 30.77
CA PRO A 270 32.00 -14.00 31.50
C PRO A 270 30.52 -14.12 31.87
N PRO A 271 30.00 -15.36 32.01
CA PRO A 271 28.58 -15.58 32.27
C PRO A 271 28.17 -15.11 33.68
N PRO A 272 26.93 -14.63 33.86
CA PRO A 272 26.43 -14.18 35.15
C PRO A 272 26.24 -15.35 36.14
N PRO A 273 26.38 -15.11 37.46
CA PRO A 273 26.29 -16.15 38.48
C PRO A 273 24.86 -16.69 38.65
N PRO A 274 24.71 -17.93 39.16
CA PRO A 274 23.40 -18.59 39.28
C PRO A 274 22.55 -17.99 40.40
N TYR A 275 21.24 -17.95 40.14
CA TYR A 275 20.17 -17.45 40.99
C TYR A 275 20.11 -18.19 42.35
N SER A 276 20.05 -17.45 43.47
CA SER A 276 19.79 -17.99 44.80
C SER A 276 18.30 -17.92 45.12
N ASP A 277 17.67 -19.09 45.28
CA ASP A 277 16.33 -19.25 45.86
C ASP A 277 16.40 -19.11 47.38
N GLN A 278 15.86 -18.02 47.93
CA GLN A 278 15.49 -17.95 49.36
C GLN A 278 14.53 -16.78 49.62
N ALA A 279 13.24 -17.08 49.77
CA ALA A 279 12.31 -16.37 50.65
C ALA A 279 11.04 -17.23 50.84
N CYS A 280 11.11 -18.16 51.80
CA CYS A 280 9.94 -18.75 52.44
C CYS A 280 9.45 -17.82 53.56
N GLY A 281 8.13 -17.71 53.70
CA GLY A 281 7.42 -17.28 54.91
C GLY A 281 7.26 -15.76 55.04
N GLU A 282 6.15 -15.18 55.47
CA GLU A 282 4.90 -15.63 56.10
C GLU A 282 3.85 -14.51 55.89
N GLU A 283 2.57 -14.84 55.64
CA GLU A 283 1.44 -13.92 55.87
C GLU A 283 1.07 -13.95 57.36
N PRO A 284 0.56 -12.83 57.94
CA PRO A 284 -0.77 -12.88 58.57
C PRO A 284 -1.51 -11.50 58.57
N PRO A 285 -2.67 -11.31 59.24
CA PRO A 285 -3.99 -11.59 58.67
C PRO A 285 -4.95 -10.37 58.71
N MET A 286 -6.08 -10.53 58.02
CA MET A 286 -7.22 -9.61 58.03
C MET A 286 -7.86 -9.46 59.41
N HIS A 287 -8.16 -8.22 59.80
CA HIS A 287 -9.18 -7.91 60.79
C HIS A 287 -10.16 -6.87 60.23
N HIS A 288 -11.44 -7.22 60.32
CA HIS A 288 -12.59 -6.35 60.14
C HIS A 288 -12.70 -5.35 61.29
N ASP A 289 -13.05 -4.10 60.96
CA ASP A 289 -14.10 -3.31 61.59
C ASP A 289 -14.72 -2.36 60.54
#